data_AF-A0A817DQ06-F1
#
_entry.id   AF-A0A817DQ06-F1
#
_cell.length_a   1.000
_cell.length_b   1.000
_cell.length_c   1.000
_cell.angle_alpha   90.00
_cell.angle_beta   90.00
_cell.angle_gamma   90.00
#
_symmetry.space_group_name_H-M   'P 1'
#
loop_
_entity.id
_entity.type
_entity.pdbx_description
1 polymer ?
#
loop_
_entity_poly.entity_id
_entity_poly.type
_entity_poly.pdbx_seq_one_letter_code
_entity_poly.pdbx_strand_id
1 'polypeptide(L)'
;MSGPCVYHDPANPKRLVVLIETIYQQLDDITPNGAALQAGGQVWSSISQLLTWSYVNCNYTKLAWRSLFKNTFANYAKLFPSIWYNIWSGPDGILSTDGSTWSSPVTPMTDFPVMNSNPHVMPLFATLKMAAQIQPSFNGNGLSIDLTHCKTNFNLNFPLIQLNLNLSMGLKGIYRAANDGKLNLYIIKPNFQSIVIPLAFVNGQELSFETLF
;
A
#
# COMPACT_ATOMS: atom_id res chain seq x y z
N MET A 1 -9.76 14.55 -4.55
CA MET A 1 -10.84 13.95 -3.73
C MET A 1 -10.18 13.22 -2.58
N SER A 2 -10.71 13.38 -1.37
CA SER A 2 -10.16 12.83 -0.13
C SER A 2 -10.25 11.30 -0.13
N GLY A 3 -9.14 10.63 -0.43
CA GLY A 3 -8.94 9.24 -0.03
C GLY A 3 -8.97 9.11 1.50
N PRO A 4 -9.15 7.91 2.05
CA PRO A 4 -9.15 7.71 3.49
C PRO A 4 -7.74 7.96 4.05
N CYS A 5 -7.71 8.31 5.33
CA CYS A 5 -6.59 8.14 6.26
C CYS A 5 -5.65 9.33 6.59
N VAL A 6 -5.91 10.55 6.13
CA VAL A 6 -5.52 11.75 6.92
C VAL A 6 -6.59 12.80 6.76
N TYR A 7 -7.12 13.33 7.87
CA TYR A 7 -8.03 14.47 7.83
C TYR A 7 -7.30 15.66 7.19
N HIS A 8 -7.54 15.89 5.91
CA HIS A 8 -7.12 17.12 5.26
C HIS A 8 -8.17 18.17 5.59
N ASP A 9 -7.84 19.03 6.56
CA ASP A 9 -8.57 20.28 6.81
C ASP A 9 -8.21 21.27 5.70
N PRO A 10 -9.08 21.55 4.72
CA PRO A 10 -8.75 22.48 3.65
C PRO A 10 -8.61 23.91 4.19
N ALA A 11 -9.25 24.22 5.32
CA ALA A 11 -9.16 25.51 5.98
C ALA A 11 -7.85 25.68 6.77
N ASN A 12 -7.09 24.61 7.02
CA ASN A 12 -5.82 24.69 7.72
C ASN A 12 -4.78 23.69 7.18
N PRO A 13 -4.15 23.99 6.03
CA PRO A 13 -3.15 23.10 5.42
C PRO A 13 -1.91 22.89 6.30
N LYS A 14 -1.59 23.81 7.23
CA LYS A 14 -0.46 23.66 8.15
C LYS A 14 -0.68 22.52 9.15
N ARG A 15 -1.93 22.21 9.52
CA ARG A 15 -2.24 21.08 10.41
C ARG A 15 -1.81 19.75 9.79
N LEU A 16 -1.99 19.59 8.48
CA LEU A 16 -1.59 18.37 7.79
C LEU A 16 -0.07 18.15 7.88
N VAL A 17 0.71 19.22 7.65
CA VAL A 17 2.18 19.16 7.74
C VAL A 17 2.61 18.76 9.15
N VAL A 18 2.11 19.45 10.18
CA VAL A 18 2.43 19.15 11.58
C VAL A 18 2.02 17.73 11.96
N LEU A 19 0.85 17.26 11.51
CA LEU A 19 0.38 15.91 11.78
C LEU A 19 1.28 14.84 11.13
N ILE A 20 1.64 15.02 9.86
CA ILE A 20 2.54 14.10 9.14
C ILE A 20 3.91 14.06 9.80
N GLU A 21 4.47 15.22 10.16
CA GLU A 21 5.76 15.31 10.86
C GLU A 21 5.70 14.64 12.24
N THR A 22 4.62 14.85 12.99
CA THR A 22 4.43 14.24 14.31
C THR A 22 4.33 12.72 14.20
N ILE A 23 3.52 12.19 13.28
CA ILE A 23 3.40 10.74 13.04
C ILE A 23 4.76 10.16 12.64
N TYR A 24 5.47 10.83 11.73
CA TYR A 24 6.78 10.39 11.31
C TYR A 24 7.76 10.33 12.49
N GLN A 25 7.89 11.42 13.25
CA GLN A 25 8.85 11.52 14.34
C GLN A 25 8.52 10.64 15.55
N GLN A 26 7.24 10.43 15.86
CA GLN A 26 6.84 9.73 17.07
C GLN A 26 6.54 8.24 16.85
N LEU A 27 6.21 7.83 15.63
CA LEU A 27 5.77 6.47 15.34
C LEU A 27 6.66 5.77 14.31
N ASP A 28 6.84 6.37 13.13
CA ASP A 28 7.47 5.65 12.00
C ASP A 28 9.01 5.70 12.02
N ASP A 29 9.61 6.81 12.42
CA ASP A 29 11.06 7.03 12.29
C ASP A 29 11.88 6.30 13.36
N ILE A 30 11.36 6.31 14.59
CA ILE A 30 12.06 5.86 15.81
C ILE A 30 12.33 4.35 15.87
N THR A 31 11.77 3.56 14.95
CA THR A 31 12.01 2.11 14.89
C THR A 31 12.48 1.67 13.50
N PRO A 32 13.30 0.61 13.40
CA PRO A 32 13.75 0.09 12.11
C PRO A 32 12.67 -0.66 11.32
N ASN A 33 11.55 -1.04 11.94
CA ASN A 33 10.45 -1.81 11.35
C ASN A 33 9.13 -1.03 11.20
N GLY A 34 9.18 0.30 11.28
CA GLY A 34 8.05 1.20 10.95
C GLY A 34 7.30 1.69 12.18
N ALA A 35 6.01 2.03 12.02
CA ALA A 35 5.13 2.28 13.16
C ALA A 35 4.86 0.95 13.90
N ALA A 36 5.75 0.61 14.82
CA ALA A 36 5.73 -0.62 15.61
C ALA A 36 5.06 -0.40 16.97
N LEU A 37 4.68 -1.50 17.63
CA LEU A 37 4.19 -1.45 19.01
C LEU A 37 5.32 -0.97 19.92
N GLN A 38 5.00 -0.03 20.81
CA GLN A 38 5.86 0.41 21.89
C GLN A 38 5.32 -0.12 23.22
N ALA A 39 6.19 -0.26 24.22
CA ALA A 39 5.77 -0.63 25.57
C ALA A 39 4.73 0.38 26.10
N GLY A 40 3.56 -0.11 26.51
CA GLY A 40 2.43 0.74 26.94
C GLY A 40 1.72 1.50 25.82
N GLY A 41 2.12 1.31 24.56
CA GLY A 41 1.50 1.93 23.39
C GLY A 41 0.33 1.12 22.82
N GLN A 42 -0.38 1.73 21.88
CA GLN A 42 -1.52 1.14 21.16
C GLN A 42 -1.33 1.26 19.64
N VAL A 43 -0.17 0.82 19.14
CA VAL A 43 0.13 0.78 17.69
C VAL A 43 -0.03 -0.63 17.18
N TRP A 44 -0.97 -0.82 16.26
CA TRP A 44 -1.21 -2.08 15.56
C TRP A 44 -0.44 -2.11 14.24
N SER A 45 0.81 -2.58 14.30
CA SER A 45 1.69 -2.61 13.13
C SER A 45 1.14 -3.46 11.98
N SER A 46 0.18 -4.35 12.27
CA SER A 46 -0.50 -5.19 11.27
C SER A 46 -1.26 -4.43 10.19
N ILE A 47 -1.59 -3.15 10.42
CA ILE A 47 -2.27 -2.27 9.47
C ILE A 47 -1.46 -1.00 9.14
N SER A 48 -0.18 -0.95 9.50
CA SER A 48 0.67 0.24 9.33
C SER A 48 0.82 0.71 7.87
N GLN A 49 0.56 -0.15 6.89
CA GLN A 49 0.59 0.21 5.47
C GLN A 49 -0.58 1.12 5.04
N LEU A 50 -1.60 1.29 5.88
CA LEU A 50 -2.56 2.39 5.70
C LEU A 50 -1.85 3.75 5.84
N LEU A 51 -0.85 3.88 6.73
CA LEU A 51 -0.02 5.08 6.83
C LEU A 51 0.83 5.27 5.56
N THR A 52 1.34 4.18 4.97
CA THR A 52 2.01 4.27 3.65
C THR A 52 1.07 4.88 2.61
N TRP A 53 -0.18 4.42 2.54
CA TRP A 53 -1.17 4.99 1.62
C TRP A 53 -1.47 6.46 1.93
N SER A 54 -1.60 6.83 3.21
CA SER A 54 -1.74 8.22 3.63
C SER A 54 -0.60 9.10 3.12
N TYR A 55 0.66 8.64 3.23
CA TYR A 55 1.79 9.37 2.69
C TYR A 55 1.71 9.56 1.17
N VAL A 56 1.21 8.57 0.42
CA VAL A 56 0.94 8.71 -1.03
C VAL A 56 -0.10 9.79 -1.29
N ASN A 57 -1.26 9.71 -0.62
CA ASN A 57 -2.37 10.63 -0.80
C ASN A 57 -1.98 12.09 -0.48
N CYS A 58 -1.06 12.28 0.46
CA CYS A 58 -0.56 13.60 0.86
C CYS A 58 0.69 14.04 0.06
N ASN A 59 1.09 13.32 -0.98
CA ASN A 59 2.27 13.60 -1.82
C ASN A 59 3.62 13.55 -1.08
N TYR A 60 3.70 12.78 0.02
CA TYR A 60 4.94 12.49 0.76
C TYR A 60 5.61 11.20 0.26
N THR A 61 5.84 11.09 -1.05
CA THR A 61 6.30 9.86 -1.72
C THR A 61 7.58 9.26 -1.10
N LYS A 62 8.51 10.08 -0.61
CA LYS A 62 9.73 9.60 0.07
C LYS A 62 9.42 8.88 1.38
N LEU A 63 8.52 9.45 2.21
CA LEU A 63 8.07 8.81 3.45
C LEU A 63 7.29 7.55 3.15
N ALA A 64 6.48 7.59 2.10
CA ALA A 64 5.69 6.46 1.66
C ALA A 64 6.58 5.24 1.27
N TRP A 65 7.64 5.45 0.49
CA TRP A 65 8.62 4.39 0.19
C TRP A 65 9.33 3.87 1.44
N ARG A 66 9.78 4.76 2.32
CA ARG A 66 10.41 4.39 3.59
C ARG A 66 9.49 3.50 4.43
N SER A 67 8.25 3.93 4.61
CA SER A 67 7.22 3.22 5.36
C SER A 67 6.95 1.83 4.75
N LEU A 68 6.79 1.73 3.42
CA LEU A 68 6.61 0.46 2.73
C LEU A 68 7.76 -0.52 3.04
N PHE A 69 9.01 -0.10 2.83
CA PHE A 69 10.17 -0.99 3.00
C PHE A 69 10.35 -1.45 4.45
N LYS A 70 10.17 -0.53 5.42
CA LYS A 70 10.26 -0.85 6.84
C LYS A 70 9.28 -1.93 7.27
N ASN A 71 8.06 -1.91 6.73
CA ASN A 71 7.01 -2.85 7.09
C ASN A 71 6.98 -4.13 6.21
N THR A 72 8.02 -4.42 5.42
CA THR A 72 8.10 -5.68 4.67
C THR A 72 8.55 -6.84 5.55
N PHE A 73 8.03 -8.05 5.28
CA PHE A 73 8.55 -9.27 5.92
C PHE A 73 10.03 -9.51 5.65
N ALA A 74 10.55 -9.07 4.49
CA ALA A 74 11.97 -9.15 4.19
C ALA A 74 12.82 -8.26 5.11
N ASN A 75 12.38 -7.03 5.41
CA ASN A 75 13.05 -6.18 6.39
C ASN A 75 12.94 -6.79 7.79
N TYR A 76 11.75 -7.27 8.14
CA TYR A 76 11.49 -7.90 9.43
C TYR A 76 12.40 -9.12 9.69
N ALA A 77 12.48 -10.05 8.74
CA ALA A 77 13.32 -11.24 8.84
C ALA A 77 14.82 -10.92 8.95
N LYS A 78 15.27 -9.78 8.40
CA LYS A 78 16.65 -9.30 8.57
C LYS A 78 16.91 -8.76 9.98
N LEU A 79 15.95 -8.05 10.55
CA LEU A 79 16.08 -7.45 11.88
C LEU A 79 15.93 -8.49 12.99
N PHE A 80 15.04 -9.48 12.82
CA PHE A 80 14.69 -10.47 13.84
C PHE A 80 14.75 -11.90 13.28
N PRO A 81 15.93 -12.39 12.89
CA PRO A 81 16.07 -13.67 12.18
C PRO A 81 15.70 -14.91 13.01
N SER A 82 15.63 -14.78 14.33
CA SER A 82 15.26 -15.88 15.25
C SER A 82 13.77 -15.94 15.58
N ILE A 83 12.95 -15.03 15.02
CA ILE A 83 11.51 -14.95 15.29
C ILE A 83 10.72 -15.50 14.10
N TRP A 84 9.75 -16.39 14.36
CA TRP A 84 8.95 -17.02 13.32
C TRP A 84 7.66 -16.24 12.99
N TYR A 85 7.04 -15.62 14.00
CA TYR A 85 5.83 -14.81 13.82
C TYR A 85 6.19 -13.46 13.17
N ASN A 86 5.20 -12.89 12.50
CA ASN A 86 5.32 -11.84 11.48
C ASN A 86 6.19 -12.19 10.25
N ILE A 87 6.46 -13.48 10.03
CA ILE A 87 7.00 -13.99 8.77
C ILE A 87 6.03 -15.03 8.20
N TRP A 88 5.62 -16.00 9.03
CA TRP A 88 4.77 -17.12 8.60
C TRP A 88 3.31 -16.95 9.04
N SER A 89 3.10 -16.09 10.05
CA SER A 89 1.81 -15.79 10.65
C SER A 89 1.92 -14.44 11.34
N GLY A 90 0.99 -13.52 11.15
CA GLY A 90 1.19 -12.13 11.54
C GLY A 90 0.44 -11.79 12.83
N PRO A 91 1.08 -11.26 13.88
CA PRO A 91 0.36 -10.71 15.02
C PRO A 91 -0.17 -9.30 14.72
N ASP A 92 -1.09 -8.86 15.57
CA ASP A 92 -1.73 -7.54 15.52
C ASP A 92 -0.72 -6.38 15.66
N GLY A 93 0.34 -6.61 16.44
CA GLY A 93 1.41 -5.66 16.64
C GLY A 93 2.68 -6.33 17.15
N ILE A 94 3.80 -5.66 16.95
CA ILE A 94 5.13 -6.21 17.16
C ILE A 94 6.02 -5.17 17.83
N LEU A 95 6.74 -5.59 18.86
CA LEU A 95 7.74 -4.77 19.52
C LEU A 95 8.95 -4.58 18.62
N SER A 96 9.40 -3.34 18.51
CA SER A 96 10.59 -2.99 17.73
C SER A 96 11.92 -3.40 18.39
N THR A 97 11.90 -3.69 19.68
CA THR A 97 13.11 -4.01 20.47
C THR A 97 13.69 -5.38 20.14
N ASP A 98 12.83 -6.39 20.02
CA ASP A 98 13.21 -7.79 19.86
C ASP A 98 12.35 -8.54 18.84
N GLY A 99 11.43 -7.83 18.17
CA GLY A 99 10.48 -8.44 17.25
C GLY A 99 9.40 -9.24 17.95
N SER A 100 9.30 -9.20 19.29
CA SER A 100 8.31 -9.99 19.99
C SER A 100 6.89 -9.41 19.88
N THR A 101 5.89 -10.17 20.32
CA THR A 101 4.51 -9.68 20.43
C THR A 101 3.96 -10.02 21.80
N TRP A 102 2.80 -9.45 22.15
CA TRP A 102 2.19 -9.72 23.45
C TRP A 102 1.60 -11.13 23.48
N SER A 103 1.50 -11.68 24.68
CA SER A 103 0.70 -12.86 24.95
C SER A 103 -0.27 -12.54 26.07
N SER A 104 -1.51 -13.01 25.94
CA SER A 104 -2.51 -12.94 26.99
C SER A 104 -3.15 -14.31 27.18
N PRO A 105 -3.74 -14.61 28.35
CA PRO A 105 -4.42 -15.88 28.57
C PRO A 105 -5.60 -16.16 27.63
N VAL A 106 -6.15 -15.12 26.98
CA VAL A 106 -7.35 -15.20 26.12
C VAL A 106 -6.98 -15.08 24.63
N THR A 107 -5.94 -14.30 24.33
CA THR A 107 -5.49 -14.00 22.97
C THR A 107 -3.95 -14.07 22.90
N PRO A 108 -3.36 -15.27 22.99
CA PRO A 108 -1.92 -15.43 22.85
C PRO A 108 -1.50 -15.19 21.40
N MET A 109 -0.99 -14.00 21.09
CA MET A 109 -0.48 -13.66 19.74
C MET A 109 0.85 -14.35 19.40
N THR A 110 1.34 -15.19 20.31
CA THR A 110 2.60 -15.94 20.22
C THR A 110 2.40 -17.41 19.86
N ASP A 111 1.16 -17.91 19.85
CA ASP A 111 0.85 -19.29 19.53
C ASP A 111 0.65 -19.49 18.02
N PHE A 112 1.06 -20.64 17.51
CA PHE A 112 0.81 -21.01 16.12
C PHE A 112 -0.51 -21.78 15.98
N PRO A 113 -1.36 -21.45 14.97
CA PRO A 113 -1.26 -20.31 14.06
C PRO A 113 -1.84 -19.02 14.66
N VAL A 114 -1.23 -17.86 14.37
CA VAL A 114 -1.82 -16.54 14.66
C VAL A 114 -2.85 -16.22 13.57
N MET A 115 -4.11 -15.99 13.95
CA MET A 115 -5.20 -15.72 13.00
C MET A 115 -5.32 -14.23 12.62
N ASN A 116 -4.23 -13.57 12.21
CA ASN A 116 -4.32 -12.25 11.60
C ASN A 116 -3.63 -12.20 10.22
N SER A 117 -4.45 -12.01 9.19
CA SER A 117 -4.03 -11.92 7.79
C SER A 117 -3.69 -10.49 7.34
N ASN A 118 -3.97 -9.47 8.15
CA ASN A 118 -3.67 -8.07 7.81
C ASN A 118 -2.19 -7.88 7.44
N PRO A 119 -1.19 -8.40 8.20
CA PRO A 119 0.22 -8.25 7.86
C PRO A 119 0.58 -8.82 6.47
N HIS A 120 -0.17 -9.79 5.96
CA HIS A 120 0.06 -10.39 4.64
C HIS A 120 -0.58 -9.59 3.50
N VAL A 121 -1.77 -9.03 3.74
CA VAL A 121 -2.51 -8.25 2.73
C VAL A 121 -1.97 -6.83 2.61
N MET A 122 -1.51 -6.26 3.73
CA MET A 122 -1.13 -4.86 3.82
C MET A 122 0.09 -4.45 2.96
N PRO A 123 1.16 -5.25 2.83
CA PRO A 123 2.23 -4.99 1.87
C PRO A 123 1.71 -4.94 0.43
N LEU A 124 0.85 -5.88 0.02
CA LEU A 124 0.26 -5.90 -1.32
C LEU A 124 -0.59 -4.66 -1.57
N PHE A 125 -1.42 -4.31 -0.58
CA PHE A 125 -2.23 -3.09 -0.60
C PHE A 125 -1.35 -1.85 -0.76
N ALA A 126 -0.34 -1.64 0.08
CA ALA A 126 0.54 -0.49 -0.03
C ALA A 126 1.33 -0.47 -1.34
N THR A 127 1.76 -1.63 -1.88
CA THR A 127 2.41 -1.67 -3.20
C THR A 127 1.49 -1.15 -4.30
N LEU A 128 0.21 -1.55 -4.32
CA LEU A 128 -0.78 -1.05 -5.29
C LEU A 128 -0.97 0.47 -5.17
N LYS A 129 -1.02 0.98 -3.93
CA LYS A 129 -1.18 2.42 -3.67
C LYS A 129 0.06 3.22 -4.04
N MET A 130 1.23 2.77 -3.60
CA MET A 130 2.54 3.38 -3.86
C MET A 130 2.86 3.46 -5.33
N ALA A 131 2.64 2.37 -6.06
CA ALA A 131 3.12 2.29 -7.43
C ALA A 131 2.22 3.05 -8.41
N ALA A 132 0.89 3.00 -8.26
CA ALA A 132 -0.02 3.66 -9.21
C ALA A 132 -1.40 4.01 -8.63
N GLN A 133 -1.51 4.15 -7.30
CA GLN A 133 -2.77 4.47 -6.62
C GLN A 133 -3.98 3.65 -7.12
N ILE A 134 -3.76 2.36 -7.39
CA ILE A 134 -4.76 1.51 -8.03
C ILE A 134 -5.95 1.33 -7.09
N GLN A 135 -7.16 1.59 -7.60
CA GLN A 135 -8.40 1.50 -6.82
C GLN A 135 -9.62 1.31 -7.73
N PRO A 136 -10.77 0.89 -7.17
CA PRO A 136 -12.04 0.97 -7.90
C PRO A 136 -12.28 2.39 -8.43
N SER A 137 -12.86 2.50 -9.63
CA SER A 137 -13.25 3.80 -10.17
C SER A 137 -14.32 4.43 -9.29
N PHE A 138 -14.36 5.77 -9.25
CA PHE A 138 -15.38 6.52 -8.49
C PHE A 138 -16.81 6.15 -8.91
N ASN A 139 -16.99 5.88 -10.21
CA ASN A 139 -18.28 5.51 -10.78
C ASN A 139 -18.66 4.03 -10.53
N GLY A 140 -17.80 3.24 -9.87
CA GLY A 140 -18.04 1.83 -9.58
C GLY A 140 -18.06 0.91 -10.82
N ASN A 141 -17.60 1.41 -11.98
CA ASN A 141 -17.69 0.73 -13.28
C ASN A 141 -16.31 0.30 -13.83
N GLY A 142 -15.28 0.25 -12.99
CA GLY A 142 -13.96 -0.22 -13.38
C GLY A 142 -12.85 0.13 -12.40
N LEU A 143 -11.65 0.38 -12.93
CA LEU A 143 -10.44 0.62 -12.15
C LEU A 143 -9.87 2.00 -12.46
N SER A 144 -9.40 2.69 -11.44
CA SER A 144 -8.61 3.92 -11.52
C SER A 144 -7.15 3.60 -11.28
N ILE A 145 -6.29 4.17 -12.12
CA ILE A 145 -4.83 4.07 -12.07
C ILE A 145 -4.32 5.52 -12.12
N ASP A 146 -3.75 6.01 -11.02
CA ASP A 146 -3.25 7.37 -10.91
C ASP A 146 -1.72 7.35 -10.82
N LEU A 147 -1.09 7.93 -11.84
CA LEU A 147 0.36 7.98 -12.02
C LEU A 147 0.96 9.35 -11.69
N THR A 148 0.17 10.30 -11.18
CA THR A 148 0.62 11.68 -10.93
C THR A 148 1.79 11.77 -9.94
N HIS A 149 1.81 10.90 -8.93
CA HIS A 149 2.88 10.80 -7.93
C HIS A 149 4.07 9.93 -8.39
N CYS A 150 3.96 9.23 -9.54
CA CYS A 150 5.02 8.35 -10.03
C CYS A 150 6.24 9.16 -10.48
N LYS A 151 7.40 8.86 -9.90
CA LYS A 151 8.70 9.48 -10.24
C LYS A 151 9.77 8.49 -10.71
N THR A 152 9.42 7.21 -10.76
CA THR A 152 10.31 6.14 -11.22
C THR A 152 9.57 5.17 -12.13
N ASN A 153 10.31 4.48 -13.00
CA ASN A 153 9.79 3.38 -13.79
C ASN A 153 9.50 2.19 -12.88
N PHE A 154 8.50 1.38 -13.23
CA PHE A 154 8.19 0.17 -12.48
C PHE A 154 7.61 -0.93 -13.35
N ASN A 155 7.67 -2.15 -12.81
CA ASN A 155 6.90 -3.29 -13.28
C ASN A 155 6.11 -3.86 -12.10
N LEU A 156 4.80 -3.99 -12.28
CA LEU A 156 3.91 -4.65 -11.34
C LEU A 156 3.23 -5.81 -12.06
N ASN A 157 3.18 -6.97 -11.42
CA ASN A 157 2.46 -8.11 -11.91
C ASN A 157 1.58 -8.68 -10.80
N PHE A 158 0.29 -8.37 -10.87
CA PHE A 158 -0.74 -8.94 -10.00
C PHE A 158 -1.63 -9.90 -10.80
N PRO A 159 -2.35 -10.83 -10.13
CA PRO A 159 -3.22 -11.77 -10.81
C PRO A 159 -4.25 -11.12 -11.75
N LEU A 160 -4.84 -9.99 -11.36
CA LEU A 160 -5.85 -9.28 -12.16
C LEU A 160 -5.24 -8.31 -13.20
N ILE A 161 -4.09 -7.71 -12.89
CA ILE A 161 -3.51 -6.64 -13.70
C ILE A 161 -1.99 -6.65 -13.64
N GLN A 162 -1.38 -6.48 -14.81
CA GLN A 162 0.04 -6.18 -14.97
C GLN A 162 0.20 -4.76 -15.49
N LEU A 163 1.17 -4.03 -14.96
CA LEU A 163 1.51 -2.67 -15.38
C LEU A 163 3.03 -2.54 -15.57
N ASN A 164 3.44 -1.94 -16.67
CA ASN A 164 4.81 -1.57 -16.97
C ASN A 164 4.84 -0.08 -17.29
N LEU A 165 5.32 0.70 -16.34
CA LEU A 165 5.45 2.15 -16.49
C LEU A 165 6.88 2.50 -16.93
N ASN A 166 6.97 3.19 -18.05
CA ASN A 166 8.17 3.90 -18.46
C ASN A 166 7.84 5.38 -18.62
N LEU A 167 8.41 6.24 -17.77
CA LEU A 167 8.12 7.68 -17.75
C LEU A 167 8.46 8.41 -19.06
N SER A 168 9.32 7.83 -19.91
CA SER A 168 9.68 8.38 -21.22
C SER A 168 8.88 7.81 -22.40
N MET A 169 8.17 6.70 -22.21
CA MET A 169 7.45 6.02 -23.30
C MET A 169 5.94 5.93 -23.07
N GLY A 170 5.50 5.77 -21.82
CA GLY A 170 4.12 5.51 -21.49
C GLY A 170 3.92 4.36 -20.50
N LEU A 171 2.66 3.96 -20.36
CA LEU A 171 2.24 2.79 -19.59
C LEU A 171 1.78 1.70 -20.56
N LYS A 172 2.28 0.48 -20.35
CA LYS A 172 1.74 -0.74 -20.96
C LYS A 172 1.14 -1.62 -19.87
N GLY A 173 0.07 -2.34 -20.17
CA GLY A 173 -0.54 -3.22 -19.20
C GLY A 173 -1.31 -4.38 -19.81
N ILE A 174 -1.62 -5.34 -18.95
CA ILE A 174 -2.45 -6.51 -19.26
C ILE A 174 -3.52 -6.59 -18.18
N TYR A 175 -4.78 -6.67 -18.57
CA TYR A 175 -5.89 -7.03 -17.69
C TYR A 175 -6.25 -8.50 -17.91
N ARG A 176 -6.34 -9.29 -16.83
CA ARG A 176 -6.64 -10.72 -16.87
C ARG A 176 -8.03 -10.97 -16.34
N ALA A 177 -8.98 -11.24 -17.22
CA ALA A 177 -10.38 -11.39 -16.85
C ALA A 177 -10.62 -12.66 -16.02
N ALA A 178 -11.22 -12.50 -14.84
CA ALA A 178 -11.67 -13.61 -13.98
C ALA A 178 -13.17 -13.94 -14.14
N ASN A 179 -13.87 -13.18 -14.98
CA ASN A 179 -15.29 -13.31 -15.27
C ASN A 179 -15.61 -12.65 -16.64
N ASP A 180 -16.77 -12.94 -17.19
CA ASP A 180 -17.30 -12.20 -18.34
C ASP A 180 -17.73 -10.80 -17.91
N GLY A 181 -17.52 -9.78 -18.75
CA GLY A 181 -18.02 -8.45 -18.43
C GLY A 181 -17.41 -7.32 -19.24
N LYS A 182 -17.61 -6.11 -18.69
CA LYS A 182 -17.08 -4.87 -19.22
C LYS A 182 -16.61 -4.01 -18.06
N LEU A 183 -15.54 -3.25 -18.26
CA LEU A 183 -15.09 -2.24 -17.30
C LEU A 183 -14.36 -1.11 -18.00
N ASN A 184 -14.22 0.02 -17.31
CA ASN A 184 -13.40 1.13 -17.77
C ASN A 184 -12.10 1.22 -16.96
N LEU A 185 -10.95 1.31 -17.66
CA LEU A 185 -9.70 1.72 -17.05
C LEU A 185 -9.59 3.24 -17.14
N TYR A 186 -9.63 3.90 -15.99
CA TYR A 186 -9.39 5.34 -15.86
C TYR A 186 -7.92 5.54 -15.51
N ILE A 187 -7.14 6.10 -16.44
CA ILE A 187 -5.70 6.31 -16.24
C ILE A 187 -5.43 7.80 -16.18
N ILE A 188 -4.88 8.27 -15.07
CA ILE A 188 -4.37 9.63 -14.90
C ILE A 188 -2.85 9.58 -15.07
N LYS A 189 -2.35 10.26 -16.10
CA LYS A 189 -0.93 10.26 -16.46
C LYS A 189 -0.12 11.16 -15.53
N PRO A 190 1.23 11.02 -15.51
CA PRO A 190 2.11 11.91 -14.73
C PRO A 190 1.95 13.41 -15.06
N ASN A 191 1.53 13.74 -16.28
CA ASN A 191 1.26 15.11 -16.76
C ASN A 191 -0.19 15.57 -16.50
N PHE A 192 -0.94 14.87 -15.64
CA PHE A 192 -2.35 15.14 -15.28
C PHE A 192 -3.37 14.95 -16.41
N GLN A 193 -2.97 14.52 -17.60
CA GLN A 193 -3.91 14.12 -18.64
C GLN A 193 -4.60 12.81 -18.23
N SER A 194 -5.92 12.75 -18.40
CA SER A 194 -6.72 11.56 -18.13
C SER A 194 -7.13 10.87 -19.43
N ILE A 195 -7.13 9.54 -19.42
CA ILE A 195 -7.65 8.69 -20.51
C ILE A 195 -8.56 7.61 -19.93
N VAL A 196 -9.57 7.23 -20.70
CA VAL A 196 -10.46 6.11 -20.37
C VAL A 196 -10.33 5.05 -21.45
N ILE A 197 -10.03 3.82 -21.05
CA ILE A 197 -9.95 2.66 -21.94
C ILE A 197 -11.10 1.71 -21.60
N PRO A 198 -12.14 1.61 -22.45
CA PRO A 198 -13.21 0.65 -22.25
C PRO A 198 -12.70 -0.75 -22.61
N LEU A 199 -12.96 -1.71 -21.73
CA LEU A 199 -12.66 -3.13 -21.93
C LEU A 199 -13.97 -3.92 -21.94
N ALA A 200 -14.06 -4.86 -22.87
CA ALA A 200 -15.10 -5.90 -22.90
C ALA A 200 -14.39 -7.24 -23.04
N PHE A 201 -14.75 -8.20 -22.20
CA PHE A 201 -13.97 -9.43 -22.05
C PHE A 201 -14.83 -10.61 -21.63
N VAL A 202 -14.30 -11.80 -21.93
CA VAL A 202 -14.80 -13.08 -21.43
C VAL A 202 -13.81 -13.66 -20.41
N ASN A 203 -14.31 -14.56 -19.55
CA ASN A 203 -13.51 -15.20 -18.52
C ASN A 203 -12.27 -15.88 -19.11
N GLY A 204 -11.12 -15.69 -18.45
CA GLY A 204 -9.82 -16.21 -18.88
C GLY A 204 -9.13 -15.40 -19.98
N GLN A 205 -9.77 -14.35 -20.51
CA GLN A 205 -9.15 -13.51 -21.53
C GLN A 205 -8.09 -12.57 -20.94
N GLU A 206 -6.96 -12.44 -21.62
CA GLU A 206 -5.98 -11.38 -21.38
C GLU A 206 -6.17 -10.24 -22.39
N LEU A 207 -6.25 -9.00 -21.89
CA LEU A 207 -6.42 -7.80 -22.71
C LEU A 207 -5.22 -6.89 -22.50
N SER A 208 -4.46 -6.68 -23.57
CA SER A 208 -3.37 -5.71 -23.58
C SER A 208 -3.91 -4.30 -23.78
N PHE A 209 -3.32 -3.33 -23.08
CA PHE A 209 -3.61 -1.91 -23.26
C PHE A 209 -2.32 -1.08 -23.15
N GLU A 210 -2.30 0.07 -23.80
CA GLU A 210 -1.18 1.01 -23.68
C GLU A 210 -1.64 2.46 -23.76
N THR A 211 -0.83 3.34 -23.18
CA THR A 211 -0.99 4.78 -23.31
C THR A 211 0.37 5.46 -23.34
N LEU A 212 0.57 6.32 -24.34
CA LEU A 212 1.81 7.08 -24.54
C LEU A 212 1.80 8.36 -23.70
N PHE A 213 2.98 8.81 -23.28
CA PHE A 213 3.16 10.06 -22.52
C PHE A 213 3.79 11.16 -23.37
#